data_AF-Q8W3Y9-F1
#
_entry.id   AF-Q8W3Y9-F1
#
_cell.length_a   1.000
_cell.length_b   1.000
_cell.length_c   1.000
_cell.angle_alpha   90.00
_cell.angle_beta   90.00
_cell.angle_gamma   90.00
#
_symmetry.space_group_name_H-M   'P 1'
#
loop_
_entity.id
_entity.type
_entity.pdbx_description
1 polymer ?
#
loop_
_entity_poly.entity_id
_entity_poly.type
_entity_poly.pdbx_seq_one_letter_code
_entity_poly.pdbx_strand_id
1 'polypeptide(L)'
;MKLFLILAAASLLIVASHADSQMRSKCRKQMRMMEPQLEQCEGYMTMDMMDDDSMRGRECRSEESCMRGCCLAMKEMDDECMCEWMKMMVQQQRGEMGEEDMRMVMRKMKQLPNKCGMGHMRCHMGIGTRDYE
;
A
#
# COMPACT_ATOMS: atom_id res chain seq x y z
N MET A 1 -33.37 -28.73 8.94
CA MET A 1 -32.67 -27.51 9.43
C MET A 1 -31.18 -27.49 9.08
N LYS A 2 -30.42 -28.58 9.26
CA LYS A 2 -28.98 -28.63 8.93
C LYS A 2 -28.63 -28.32 7.46
N LEU A 3 -29.45 -28.79 6.50
CA LEU A 3 -29.22 -28.53 5.08
C LEU A 3 -29.32 -27.04 4.70
N PHE A 4 -30.26 -26.30 5.31
CA PHE A 4 -30.43 -24.87 5.07
C PHE A 4 -29.25 -24.04 5.60
N LEU A 5 -28.67 -24.45 6.73
CA LEU A 5 -27.47 -23.81 7.28
C LEU A 5 -26.25 -24.02 6.38
N ILE A 6 -26.08 -25.22 5.82
CA ILE A 6 -24.98 -25.54 4.91
C ILE A 6 -25.10 -24.75 3.60
N LEU A 7 -26.31 -24.67 3.03
CA LEU A 7 -26.56 -23.89 1.80
C LEU A 7 -26.34 -22.39 2.02
N ALA A 8 -26.82 -21.84 3.14
CA ALA A 8 -26.61 -20.43 3.48
C ALA A 8 -25.11 -20.08 3.65
N ALA A 9 -24.34 -20.94 4.34
CA ALA A 9 -22.90 -20.76 4.52
C ALA A 9 -22.14 -20.84 3.18
N ALA A 10 -22.50 -21.79 2.31
CA ALA A 10 -21.91 -21.91 0.98
C ALA A 10 -22.19 -20.67 0.11
N SER A 11 -23.42 -20.16 0.12
CA SER A 11 -23.77 -18.93 -0.60
C SER A 11 -23.00 -17.71 -0.10
N LEU A 12 -22.84 -17.55 1.23
CA LEU A 12 -22.04 -16.46 1.83
C LEU A 12 -20.56 -16.53 1.42
N LEU A 13 -19.96 -17.73 1.42
CA LEU A 13 -18.56 -17.94 0.99
C LEU A 13 -18.36 -17.58 -0.49
N ILE A 14 -19.31 -17.95 -1.35
CA ILE A 14 -19.25 -17.63 -2.79
C ILE A 14 -19.36 -16.12 -3.02
N VAL A 15 -20.26 -15.43 -2.31
CA VAL A 15 -20.42 -13.98 -2.41
C VAL A 15 -19.17 -13.24 -1.89
N ALA A 16 -18.60 -13.68 -0.76
CA ALA A 16 -17.38 -13.11 -0.21
C ALA A 16 -16.20 -13.23 -1.18
N SER A 17 -15.98 -14.42 -1.75
CA SER A 17 -14.90 -14.65 -2.73
C SER A 17 -15.05 -13.84 -4.02
N HIS A 18 -16.28 -13.63 -4.50
CA HIS A 18 -16.53 -12.77 -5.66
C HIS A 18 -16.22 -11.30 -5.34
N ALA A 19 -16.66 -10.80 -4.19
CA ALA A 19 -16.37 -9.44 -3.75
C ALA A 19 -14.86 -9.18 -3.63
N ASP A 20 -14.11 -10.11 -3.03
CA ASP A 20 -12.65 -10.06 -2.95
C ASP A 20 -11.99 -10.01 -4.34
N SER A 21 -12.42 -10.87 -5.26
CA SER A 21 -11.87 -10.92 -6.62
C SER A 21 -12.10 -9.61 -7.39
N GLN A 22 -13.28 -9.02 -7.22
CA GLN A 22 -13.65 -7.76 -7.86
C GLN A 22 -12.86 -6.59 -7.28
N MET A 23 -12.72 -6.53 -5.95
CA MET A 23 -11.92 -5.51 -5.27
C MET A 23 -10.45 -5.56 -5.74
N ARG A 24 -9.83 -6.74 -5.76
CA ARG A 24 -8.45 -6.91 -6.25
C ARG A 24 -8.31 -6.51 -7.72
N SER A 25 -9.32 -6.78 -8.55
CA SER A 25 -9.30 -6.36 -9.96
C SER A 25 -9.34 -4.84 -10.10
N LYS A 26 -10.15 -4.17 -9.27
CA LYS A 26 -10.30 -2.72 -9.20
C LYS A 26 -9.01 -2.06 -8.75
N CYS A 27 -8.42 -2.53 -7.65
CA CYS A 27 -7.18 -1.96 -7.11
C CYS A 27 -6.01 -2.15 -8.06
N ARG A 28 -5.88 -3.32 -8.68
CA ARG A 28 -4.88 -3.55 -9.72
C ARG A 28 -5.02 -2.62 -10.92
N LYS A 29 -6.25 -2.23 -11.29
CA LYS A 29 -6.48 -1.25 -12.35
C LYS A 29 -6.05 0.14 -11.91
N GLN A 30 -6.43 0.59 -10.72
CA GLN A 30 -6.05 1.91 -10.19
C GLN A 30 -4.54 2.04 -10.02
N MET A 31 -3.88 1.03 -9.48
CA MET A 31 -2.42 1.01 -9.34
C MET A 31 -1.71 1.16 -10.68
N ARG A 32 -2.17 0.46 -11.73
CA ARG A 32 -1.61 0.64 -13.08
C ARG A 32 -1.83 2.03 -13.65
N MET A 33 -2.98 2.65 -13.37
CA MET A 33 -3.25 4.02 -13.84
C MET A 33 -2.39 5.06 -13.12
N MET A 34 -1.98 4.76 -11.88
CA MET A 34 -1.19 5.65 -11.01
C MET A 34 0.28 5.25 -10.89
N GLU A 35 0.75 4.30 -11.71
CA GLU A 35 2.09 3.73 -11.61
C GLU A 35 3.20 4.80 -11.55
N PRO A 36 3.24 5.83 -12.43
CA PRO A 36 4.30 6.85 -12.37
C PRO A 36 4.32 7.63 -11.05
N GLN A 37 3.16 7.86 -10.46
CA GLN A 37 3.01 8.56 -9.19
C GLN A 37 3.34 7.66 -8.00
N LEU A 38 3.02 6.37 -8.09
CA LEU A 38 3.36 5.36 -7.07
C LEU A 38 4.87 5.11 -7.04
N GLU A 39 5.56 5.14 -8.17
CA GLU A 39 7.03 5.12 -8.22
C GLU A 39 7.65 6.29 -7.45
N GLN A 40 7.01 7.46 -7.45
CA GLN A 40 7.46 8.59 -6.63
C GLN A 40 7.23 8.37 -5.13
N CYS A 41 6.17 7.63 -4.75
CA CYS A 41 6.01 7.18 -3.37
C CYS A 41 7.14 6.20 -2.97
N GLU A 42 7.47 5.24 -3.83
CA GLU A 42 8.57 4.29 -3.57
C GLU A 42 9.92 5.00 -3.46
N GLY A 43 10.16 5.97 -4.34
CA GLY A 43 11.32 6.84 -4.28
C GLY A 43 11.40 7.62 -2.96
N TYR A 44 10.30 8.24 -2.53
CA TYR A 44 10.26 8.92 -1.22
C TYR A 44 10.60 7.99 -0.04
N MET A 45 10.11 6.74 -0.11
CA MET A 45 10.27 5.77 0.96
C MET A 45 11.71 5.31 1.11
N THR A 46 12.42 5.20 -0.01
CA THR A 46 13.79 4.67 -0.10
C THR A 46 14.87 5.73 -0.23
N MET A 47 14.49 7.01 -0.38
CA MET A 47 15.40 8.13 -0.61
C MET A 47 16.58 8.20 0.38
N ASP A 48 16.35 7.95 1.67
CA ASP A 48 17.40 8.04 2.71
C ASP A 48 18.42 6.90 2.63
N MET A 49 18.12 5.85 1.86
CA MET A 49 18.98 4.69 1.63
C MET A 49 19.73 4.78 0.29
N MET A 50 19.43 5.77 -0.54
CA MET A 50 19.99 5.92 -1.88
C MET A 50 21.17 6.88 -1.88
N ASP A 51 22.26 6.48 -2.52
CA ASP A 51 23.38 7.38 -2.80
C ASP A 51 23.03 8.40 -3.89
N ASP A 52 23.72 9.55 -3.91
CA ASP A 52 23.49 10.66 -4.85
C ASP A 52 23.53 10.21 -6.33
N ASP A 53 24.41 9.26 -6.66
CA ASP A 53 24.52 8.73 -8.02
C ASP A 53 23.30 7.88 -8.42
N SER A 54 22.67 7.16 -7.47
CA SER A 54 21.44 6.39 -7.70
C SER A 54 20.20 7.28 -7.88
N MET A 55 20.28 8.52 -7.41
CA MET A 55 19.23 9.53 -7.58
C MET A 55 19.34 10.29 -8.90
N ARG A 56 20.49 10.21 -9.60
CA ARG A 56 20.68 10.86 -10.89
C ARG A 56 19.76 10.24 -11.94
N GLY A 57 19.00 11.08 -12.64
CA GLY A 57 18.08 10.67 -13.70
C GLY A 57 16.65 10.34 -13.24
N ARG A 58 16.38 10.27 -11.93
CA ARG A 58 15.02 10.14 -11.40
C ARG A 58 14.27 11.48 -11.42
N GLU A 59 12.95 11.40 -11.56
CA GLU A 59 12.02 12.55 -11.39
C GLU A 59 11.89 12.95 -9.91
N CYS A 60 12.02 11.97 -9.03
CA CYS A 60 12.11 12.10 -7.59
C CYS A 60 13.55 12.45 -7.16
N ARG A 61 13.86 13.75 -6.97
CA ARG A 61 15.21 14.26 -6.60
C ARG A 61 15.25 14.98 -5.26
N SER A 62 14.10 15.39 -4.75
CA SER A 62 13.96 16.00 -3.43
C SER A 62 12.70 15.46 -2.77
N GLU A 63 12.64 15.47 -1.44
CA GLU A 63 11.45 15.05 -0.70
C GLU A 63 10.19 15.74 -1.26
N GLU A 64 10.27 17.03 -1.57
CA GLU A 64 9.14 17.79 -2.13
C GLU A 64 8.67 17.25 -3.49
N SER A 65 9.60 16.94 -4.42
CA SER A 65 9.22 16.47 -5.75
C SER A 65 8.57 15.10 -5.70
N CYS A 66 9.12 14.19 -4.90
CA CYS A 66 8.59 12.84 -4.72
C CYS A 66 7.21 12.86 -4.03
N MET A 67 7.08 13.70 -3.00
CA MET A 67 5.82 13.86 -2.27
C MET A 67 4.71 14.44 -3.14
N ARG A 68 5.03 15.28 -4.13
CA ARG A 68 4.03 15.86 -5.04
C ARG A 68 3.31 14.79 -5.86
N GLY A 69 4.05 13.95 -6.58
CA GLY A 69 3.43 12.85 -7.34
C GLY A 69 2.84 11.79 -6.42
N CYS A 70 3.54 11.45 -5.34
CA CYS A 70 3.02 10.48 -4.39
C CYS A 70 1.67 10.88 -3.80
N CYS A 71 1.53 12.12 -3.34
CA CYS A 71 0.27 12.60 -2.79
C CYS A 71 -0.84 12.72 -3.84
N LEU A 72 -0.51 12.83 -5.13
CA LEU A 72 -1.50 12.76 -6.20
C LEU A 72 -2.07 11.34 -6.30
N ALA A 73 -1.23 10.31 -6.40
CA ALA A 73 -1.69 8.91 -6.40
C ALA A 73 -2.56 8.61 -5.17
N MET A 74 -2.09 9.02 -4.00
CA MET A 74 -2.79 8.81 -2.73
C MET A 74 -4.21 9.38 -2.71
N LYS A 75 -4.43 10.55 -3.31
CA LYS A 75 -5.74 11.22 -3.31
C LYS A 75 -6.69 10.71 -4.37
N GLU A 76 -6.16 10.21 -5.47
CA GLU A 76 -6.94 9.76 -6.63
C GLU A 76 -7.29 8.27 -6.57
N MET A 77 -6.54 7.48 -5.77
CA MET A 77 -6.86 6.09 -5.50
C MET A 77 -7.87 5.96 -4.37
N ASP A 78 -8.70 4.93 -4.44
CA ASP A 78 -9.56 4.59 -3.32
C ASP A 78 -8.74 4.12 -2.12
N ASP A 79 -9.15 4.50 -0.90
CA ASP A 79 -8.48 4.17 0.36
C ASP A 79 -8.12 2.68 0.49
N GLU A 80 -9.04 1.78 0.11
CA GLU A 80 -8.80 0.32 0.15
C GLU A 80 -7.66 -0.10 -0.78
N CYS A 81 -7.61 0.47 -1.98
CA CYS A 81 -6.58 0.18 -2.97
C CYS A 81 -5.25 0.82 -2.60
N MET A 82 -5.28 2.00 -1.99
CA MET A 82 -4.11 2.64 -1.41
C MET A 82 -3.51 1.77 -0.30
N CYS A 83 -4.35 1.26 0.61
CA CYS A 83 -3.90 0.34 1.67
C CYS A 83 -3.35 -0.99 1.11
N GLU A 84 -3.96 -1.55 0.06
CA GLU A 84 -3.43 -2.74 -0.61
C GLU A 84 -2.04 -2.47 -1.20
N TRP A 85 -1.86 -1.32 -1.85
CA TRP A 85 -0.55 -0.91 -2.38
C TRP A 85 0.49 -0.75 -1.28
N MET A 86 0.15 -0.06 -0.18
CA MET A 86 1.05 0.17 0.95
C MET A 86 1.51 -1.17 1.56
N LYS A 87 0.60 -2.13 1.66
CA LYS A 87 0.92 -3.48 2.14
C LYS A 87 1.86 -4.22 1.19
N MET A 88 1.59 -4.17 -0.12
CA MET A 88 2.46 -4.79 -1.12
C MET A 88 3.87 -4.21 -1.11
N MET A 89 4.00 -2.89 -1.05
CA MET A 89 5.29 -2.22 -1.01
C MET A 89 6.10 -2.65 0.23
N VAL A 90 5.48 -2.63 1.42
CA VAL A 90 6.12 -3.12 2.66
C VAL A 90 6.56 -4.58 2.54
N GLN A 91 5.75 -5.42 1.90
CA GLN A 91 6.08 -6.83 1.70
C GLN A 91 7.24 -7.03 0.72
N GLN A 92 7.30 -6.25 -0.35
CA GLN A 92 8.38 -6.28 -1.33
C GLN A 92 9.72 -5.94 -0.68
N GLN A 93 9.76 -4.89 0.15
CA GLN A 93 11.01 -4.41 0.76
C GLN A 93 11.55 -5.32 1.87
N ARG A 94 10.70 -6.12 2.52
CA ARG A 94 11.11 -7.02 3.62
C ARG A 94 12.14 -8.08 3.23
N GLY A 95 12.20 -8.48 1.96
CA GLY A 95 13.15 -9.48 1.48
C GLY A 95 14.51 -8.91 1.10
N GLU A 96 14.59 -7.60 0.89
CA GLU A 96 15.73 -6.94 0.25
C GLU A 96 16.49 -6.02 1.23
N MET A 97 15.83 -5.53 2.28
CA MET A 97 16.38 -4.53 3.20
C MET A 97 16.76 -5.08 4.58
N GLY A 98 17.74 -4.43 5.22
CA GLY A 98 18.06 -4.64 6.62
C GLY A 98 16.94 -4.20 7.56
N GLU A 99 16.98 -4.67 8.82
CA GLU A 99 15.92 -4.37 9.80
C GLU A 99 15.81 -2.87 10.12
N GLU A 100 16.92 -2.14 10.09
CA GLU A 100 16.92 -0.69 10.35
C GLU A 100 16.26 0.09 9.22
N ASP A 101 16.61 -0.20 7.97
CA ASP A 101 15.98 0.37 6.77
C ASP A 101 14.50 0.05 6.72
N MET A 102 14.14 -1.20 7.05
CA MET A 102 12.75 -1.62 7.11
C MET A 102 11.95 -0.84 8.17
N ARG A 103 12.56 -0.55 9.34
CA ARG A 103 11.93 0.31 10.35
C ARG A 103 11.74 1.73 9.85
N MET A 104 12.67 2.26 9.05
CA MET A 104 12.53 3.58 8.43
C MET A 104 11.39 3.60 7.40
N VAL A 105 11.32 2.63 6.48
CA VAL A 105 10.22 2.47 5.51
C VAL A 105 8.88 2.42 6.23
N MET A 106 8.75 1.58 7.27
CA MET A 106 7.51 1.47 8.03
C MET A 106 7.10 2.79 8.70
N ARG A 107 8.06 3.59 9.20
CA ARG A 107 7.77 4.91 9.77
C ARG A 107 7.24 5.88 8.71
N LYS A 108 7.94 5.99 7.57
CA LYS A 108 7.49 6.84 6.44
C LYS A 108 6.11 6.42 5.94
N MET A 109 5.90 5.12 5.76
CA MET A 109 4.64 4.55 5.30
C MET A 109 3.47 4.89 6.24
N LYS A 110 3.66 4.84 7.56
CA LYS A 110 2.64 5.25 8.54
C LYS A 110 2.36 6.75 8.54
N GLN A 111 3.36 7.57 8.24
CA GLN A 111 3.24 9.04 8.22
C GLN A 111 2.66 9.58 6.89
N LEU A 112 2.80 8.81 5.81
CA LEU A 112 2.45 9.22 4.46
C LEU A 112 1.01 9.78 4.33
N PRO A 113 -0.04 9.14 4.88
CA PRO A 113 -1.40 9.67 4.79
C PRO A 113 -1.50 11.07 5.40
N ASN A 114 -0.89 11.29 6.57
CA ASN A 114 -0.90 12.60 7.23
C ASN A 114 -0.15 13.65 6.40
N LYS A 115 1.01 13.31 5.83
CA LYS A 115 1.78 14.23 4.97
C LYS A 115 1.00 14.63 3.71
N CYS A 116 0.12 13.77 3.21
CA CYS A 116 -0.74 14.08 2.05
C CYS A 116 -2.08 14.72 2.42
N GLY A 117 -2.34 15.02 3.69
CA GLY A 117 -3.61 15.60 4.16
C GLY A 117 -4.75 14.58 4.29
N MET A 118 -4.43 13.29 4.30
CA MET A 118 -5.36 12.16 4.38
C MET A 118 -5.25 11.43 5.73
N GLY A 119 -5.11 12.18 6.82
CA GLY A 119 -4.89 11.60 8.16
C GLY A 119 -6.05 10.77 8.73
N HIS A 120 -7.20 10.78 8.05
CA HIS A 120 -8.33 9.91 8.37
C HIS A 120 -8.10 8.47 7.90
N MET A 121 -7.27 8.26 6.88
CA MET A 121 -6.99 6.94 6.32
C MET A 121 -6.12 6.12 7.29
N ARG A 122 -6.61 4.94 7.67
CA ARG A 122 -5.91 3.99 8.54
C ARG A 122 -5.78 2.64 7.86
N CYS A 123 -4.58 2.32 7.36
CA CYS A 123 -4.29 1.02 6.81
C CYS A 123 -3.78 0.06 7.88
N HIS A 124 -4.41 -1.11 8.02
CA HIS A 124 -3.85 -2.18 8.82
C HIS A 124 -2.71 -2.86 8.03
N MET A 125 -1.51 -2.29 8.15
CA MET A 125 -0.29 -2.87 7.58
C MET A 125 0.16 -4.00 8.49
N GLY A 126 -0.53 -5.14 8.38
CA GLY A 126 -0.28 -6.33 9.18
C GLY A 126 1.19 -6.75 9.08
N ILE A 127 2.02 -6.27 10.02
CA ILE A 127 3.07 -7.09 10.61
C ILE A 127 2.29 -7.95 11.57
N GLY A 128 2.03 -9.21 11.21
CA GLY A 128 1.08 -10.10 11.90
C GLY A 128 0.88 -9.73 13.36
N THR A 129 -0.23 -9.07 13.66
CA THR A 129 -0.88 -9.33 14.92
C THR A 129 -1.25 -10.80 14.83
N ARG A 130 -0.54 -11.63 15.60
CA ARG A 130 -1.22 -12.73 16.25
C ARG A 130 -2.34 -12.06 17.04
N ASP A 131 -3.48 -11.89 16.39
CA ASP A 131 -4.77 -11.88 17.06
C ASP A 131 -4.94 -13.32 17.57
N TYR A 132 -4.27 -13.60 18.68
CA TYR A 132 -4.57 -14.70 19.59
C TYR A 132 -4.33 -14.15 21.00
N GLU A 133 -5.46 -14.03 21.70
CA GLU A 133 -5.71 -13.67 23.10
C GLU A 133 -5.69 -12.19 23.49
#